data_AF-A0A0U2TXR3-F1
#
_entry.id   AF-A0A0U2TXR3-F1
#
_cell.length_a   1.000
_cell.length_b   1.000
_cell.length_c   1.000
_cell.angle_alpha   90.00
_cell.angle_beta   90.00
_cell.angle_gamma   90.00
#
_symmetry.space_group_name_H-M   'P 1'
#
loop_
_entity.id
_entity.type
_entity.pdbx_description
1 polymer ?
#
loop_
_entity_poly.entity_id
_entity_poly.type
_entity_poly.pdbx_seq_one_letter_code
_entity_poly.pdbx_strand_id
1 'polypeptide(L)'
;MQNTELAKLILKARRFRSVSLFLLFANIVSLAVLYFNKISPAFMQDDMTNPAFVQFLSSDSFKQNVALQFDTLQAYNEAPLRHPRPNANLVAIDPTQFGIVLHVDYTLEPQYEASPDGIPRYRYSTRIRVQPAIGTLVAFVGVEIVLIGLLIWGVKSSRDPVQTEYEAAVLRGYFFPEETETADTPAARGALKHLLARFHVYANELQAKPRAGHNPWTINDEYDVQQALCALLRTHFDNVRPEETTPSLAGSSSRVDFLLVNERTGVEAKMMRDSLTDRELGKQLLLDLAQFPSHSHCESLIFLIYDPTHMVRNPVDMRDSVIAAARGFPTEVIFSPPR
;
A
#
# COMPACT_ATOMS: atom_id res chain seq x y z
N MET A 1 -35.04 -8.53 -3.05
CA MET A 1 -34.52 -9.17 -4.29
C MET A 1 -33.71 -8.21 -5.17
N GLN A 2 -34.24 -7.04 -5.55
CA GLN A 2 -33.55 -6.11 -6.48
C GLN A 2 -32.25 -5.52 -5.92
N ASN A 3 -32.22 -5.11 -4.63
CA ASN A 3 -31.02 -4.58 -3.98
C ASN A 3 -29.93 -5.65 -3.76
N THR A 4 -30.34 -6.92 -3.59
CA THR A 4 -29.43 -8.05 -3.39
C THR A 4 -28.63 -8.37 -4.66
N GLU A 5 -29.28 -8.37 -5.81
CA GLU A 5 -28.62 -8.55 -7.11
C GLU A 5 -27.73 -7.35 -7.46
N LEU A 6 -28.19 -6.13 -7.15
CA LEU A 6 -27.39 -4.91 -7.32
C LEU A 6 -26.10 -4.95 -6.48
N ALA A 7 -26.18 -5.37 -5.22
CA ALA A 7 -25.03 -5.51 -4.33
C ALA A 7 -23.99 -6.52 -4.84
N LYS A 8 -24.44 -7.69 -5.31
CA LYS A 8 -23.56 -8.69 -5.95
C LYS A 8 -22.84 -8.10 -7.17
N LEU A 9 -23.55 -7.32 -7.98
CA LEU A 9 -23.00 -6.67 -9.17
C LEU A 9 -21.95 -5.61 -8.80
N ILE A 10 -22.19 -4.80 -7.76
CA ILE A 10 -21.23 -3.83 -7.21
C ILE A 10 -19.97 -4.55 -6.70
N LEU A 11 -20.10 -5.63 -5.94
CA LEU A 11 -18.97 -6.42 -5.44
C LEU A 11 -18.15 -7.01 -6.59
N LYS A 12 -18.83 -7.57 -7.59
CA LYS A 12 -18.18 -8.12 -8.79
C LYS A 12 -17.43 -7.03 -9.55
N ALA A 13 -18.01 -5.85 -9.72
CA ALA A 13 -17.36 -4.70 -10.37
C ALA A 13 -16.14 -4.19 -9.60
N ARG A 14 -16.22 -4.08 -8.27
CA ARG A 14 -15.08 -3.71 -7.40
C ARG A 14 -13.95 -4.73 -7.49
N ARG A 15 -14.28 -6.02 -7.45
CA ARG A 15 -13.31 -7.11 -7.62
C ARG A 15 -12.64 -7.07 -8.99
N PHE A 16 -13.41 -6.90 -10.07
CA PHE A 16 -12.84 -6.80 -11.41
C PHE A 16 -11.91 -5.60 -11.54
N ARG A 17 -12.28 -4.43 -11.02
CA ARG A 17 -11.40 -3.26 -11.03
C ARG A 17 -10.09 -3.53 -10.30
N SER A 18 -10.15 -4.10 -9.10
CA SER A 18 -8.96 -4.45 -8.32
C SER A 18 -8.07 -5.46 -9.05
N VAL A 19 -8.67 -6.51 -9.62
CA VAL A 19 -7.95 -7.51 -10.42
C VAL A 19 -7.33 -6.88 -11.67
N SER A 20 -8.05 -6.00 -12.39
CA SER A 20 -7.51 -5.33 -13.57
C SER A 20 -6.33 -4.42 -13.25
N LEU A 21 -6.38 -3.66 -12.15
CA LEU A 21 -5.25 -2.83 -11.72
C LEU A 21 -4.05 -3.69 -11.32
N PHE A 22 -4.28 -4.81 -10.62
CA PHE A 22 -3.23 -5.76 -10.28
C PHE A 22 -2.61 -6.39 -11.54
N LEU A 23 -3.42 -6.82 -12.50
CA LEU A 23 -2.95 -7.39 -13.77
C LEU A 23 -2.14 -6.38 -14.58
N LEU A 24 -2.55 -5.10 -14.60
CA LEU A 24 -1.80 -4.03 -15.25
C LEU A 24 -0.44 -3.82 -14.59
N PHE A 25 -0.38 -3.78 -13.26
CA PHE A 25 0.87 -3.71 -12.51
C PHE A 25 1.77 -4.92 -12.78
N ALA A 26 1.21 -6.13 -12.75
CA ALA A 26 1.96 -7.34 -13.06
C ALA A 26 2.49 -7.35 -14.51
N ASN A 27 1.74 -6.77 -15.45
CA ASN A 27 2.16 -6.64 -16.85
C ASN A 27 3.36 -5.68 -17.00
N ILE A 28 3.32 -4.52 -16.35
CA ILE A 28 4.44 -3.56 -16.26
C ILE A 28 5.70 -4.26 -15.76
N VAL A 29 5.62 -4.93 -14.61
CA VAL A 29 6.78 -5.63 -14.02
C VAL A 29 7.29 -6.74 -14.94
N SER A 30 6.39 -7.54 -15.51
CA SER A 30 6.75 -8.65 -16.40
C SER A 30 7.43 -8.16 -17.67
N LEU A 31 6.93 -7.08 -18.28
CA LEU A 31 7.50 -6.49 -19.49
C LEU A 31 8.92 -5.95 -19.20
N ALA A 32 9.10 -5.26 -18.07
CA ALA A 32 10.42 -4.79 -17.64
C ALA A 32 11.42 -5.92 -17.43
N VAL A 33 11.03 -7.01 -16.77
CA VAL A 33 11.89 -8.18 -16.57
C VAL A 33 12.23 -8.87 -17.89
N LEU A 34 11.24 -9.04 -18.79
CA LEU A 34 11.46 -9.63 -20.11
C LEU A 34 12.41 -8.77 -20.96
N TYR A 35 12.23 -7.45 -20.95
CA TYR A 35 13.12 -6.54 -21.68
C TYR A 35 14.54 -6.54 -21.09
N PHE A 36 14.67 -6.51 -19.76
CA PHE A 36 15.96 -6.58 -19.08
C PHE A 36 16.73 -7.86 -19.46
N ASN A 37 16.06 -9.01 -19.49
CA ASN A 37 16.67 -10.28 -19.93
C ASN A 37 17.15 -10.25 -21.38
N LYS A 38 16.58 -9.40 -22.24
CA LYS A 38 17.03 -9.23 -23.63
C LYS A 38 18.25 -8.31 -23.75
N ILE A 39 18.35 -7.30 -22.89
CA ILE A 39 19.46 -6.33 -22.91
C ILE A 39 20.62 -6.68 -21.97
N SER A 40 20.46 -7.69 -21.10
CA SER A 40 21.46 -8.08 -20.12
C SER A 40 22.88 -8.32 -20.69
N PRO A 41 23.07 -8.85 -21.92
CA PRO A 41 24.40 -9.02 -22.49
C PRO A 41 25.18 -7.71 -22.68
N ALA A 42 24.47 -6.58 -22.85
CA ALA A 42 25.09 -5.25 -22.98
C ALA A 42 25.67 -4.71 -21.67
N PHE A 43 25.38 -5.33 -20.53
CA PHE A 43 25.93 -4.99 -19.22
C PHE A 43 27.00 -5.99 -18.74
N MET A 44 27.34 -6.99 -19.56
CA MET A 44 28.40 -7.95 -19.28
C MET A 44 29.74 -7.46 -19.84
N GLN A 45 30.83 -8.17 -19.56
CA GLN A 45 32.13 -7.85 -20.15
C GLN A 45 32.11 -8.07 -21.67
N ASP A 46 32.81 -7.19 -22.39
CA ASP A 46 32.99 -7.23 -23.85
C ASP A 46 34.07 -8.24 -24.24
N ASP A 47 33.82 -9.52 -23.98
CA ASP A 47 34.73 -10.63 -24.28
C ASP A 47 34.04 -11.76 -25.07
N MET A 48 34.82 -12.79 -25.40
CA MET A 48 34.35 -13.95 -26.15
C MET A 48 33.32 -14.80 -25.41
N THR A 49 33.19 -14.61 -24.10
CA THR A 49 32.21 -15.32 -23.26
C THR A 49 30.86 -14.62 -23.23
N ASN A 50 30.78 -13.39 -23.76
CA ASN A 50 29.54 -12.65 -23.83
C ASN A 50 28.48 -13.43 -24.63
N PRO A 51 27.29 -13.69 -24.06
CA PRO A 51 26.28 -14.52 -24.71
C PRO A 51 25.80 -13.95 -26.04
N ALA A 52 25.82 -12.62 -26.24
CA ALA A 52 25.48 -12.00 -27.51
C ALA A 52 26.48 -12.36 -28.61
N PHE A 53 27.77 -12.42 -28.26
CA PHE A 53 28.82 -12.82 -29.19
C PHE A 53 28.74 -14.32 -29.51
N VAL A 54 28.53 -15.17 -28.50
CA VAL A 54 28.34 -16.62 -28.69
C VAL A 54 27.16 -16.90 -29.61
N GLN A 55 26.04 -16.20 -29.42
CA GLN A 55 24.87 -16.31 -30.30
C GLN A 55 25.20 -15.85 -31.73
N PHE A 56 25.95 -14.75 -31.87
CA PHE A 56 26.38 -14.24 -33.17
C PHE A 56 27.22 -15.24 -33.96
N LEU A 57 28.13 -15.99 -33.31
CA LEU A 57 28.91 -17.03 -33.99
C LEU A 57 28.04 -18.12 -34.64
N SER A 58 26.84 -18.35 -34.10
CA SER A 58 25.87 -19.31 -34.67
C SER A 58 24.97 -18.71 -35.74
N SER A 59 25.00 -17.38 -35.93
CA SER A 59 24.12 -16.65 -36.85
C SER A 59 24.46 -16.89 -38.31
N ASP A 60 23.46 -16.77 -39.18
CA ASP A 60 23.67 -16.88 -40.63
C ASP A 60 24.48 -15.69 -41.18
N SER A 61 24.39 -14.52 -40.55
CA SER A 61 25.21 -13.34 -40.88
C SER A 61 26.71 -13.63 -40.71
N PHE A 62 27.09 -14.27 -39.60
CA PHE A 62 28.47 -14.70 -39.36
C PHE A 62 28.92 -15.71 -40.41
N LYS A 63 28.11 -16.75 -40.69
CA LYS A 63 28.45 -17.79 -41.67
C LYS A 63 28.66 -17.24 -43.08
N GLN A 64 27.85 -16.27 -43.50
CA GLN A 64 27.89 -15.75 -44.87
C GLN A 64 29.01 -14.72 -45.09
N ASN A 65 29.30 -13.88 -44.09
CA ASN A 65 30.16 -12.71 -44.29
C ASN A 65 31.51 -12.79 -43.57
N VAL A 66 31.57 -13.48 -42.43
CA VAL A 66 32.77 -13.53 -41.57
C VAL A 66 33.49 -14.86 -41.72
N ALA A 67 32.78 -16.00 -41.66
CA ALA A 67 33.39 -17.32 -41.74
C ALA A 67 34.21 -17.51 -43.02
N LEU A 68 33.69 -17.06 -44.18
CA LEU A 68 34.40 -17.10 -45.46
C LEU A 68 35.74 -16.34 -45.44
N GLN A 69 35.82 -15.25 -44.67
CA GLN A 69 37.06 -14.48 -44.53
C GLN A 69 38.07 -15.19 -43.62
N PHE A 70 37.60 -15.90 -42.59
CA PHE A 70 38.45 -16.77 -41.79
C PHE A 70 38.98 -17.96 -42.60
N ASP A 71 38.17 -18.55 -43.48
CA ASP A 71 38.62 -19.60 -44.41
C ASP A 71 39.69 -19.06 -45.38
N THR A 72 39.52 -17.83 -45.87
CA THR A 72 40.50 -17.16 -46.73
C THR A 72 41.82 -16.90 -45.99
N LEU A 73 41.75 -16.46 -44.73
CA LEU A 73 42.92 -16.29 -43.86
C LEU A 73 43.63 -17.63 -43.64
N GLN A 74 42.88 -18.71 -43.39
CA GLN A 74 43.45 -20.04 -43.19
C GLN A 74 44.16 -20.51 -44.46
N ALA A 75 43.52 -20.42 -45.63
CA ALA A 75 44.14 -20.80 -46.90
C ALA A 75 45.40 -19.97 -47.22
N TYR A 76 45.41 -18.67 -46.92
CA TYR A 76 46.61 -17.83 -47.02
C TYR A 76 47.71 -18.29 -46.04
N ASN A 77 47.35 -18.58 -44.80
CA ASN A 77 48.28 -19.08 -43.78
C ASN A 77 48.77 -20.51 -44.04
N GLU A 78 48.15 -21.27 -44.94
CA GLU A 78 48.67 -22.56 -45.41
C GLU A 78 49.58 -22.37 -46.64
N ALA A 79 49.13 -21.62 -47.66
CA ALA A 79 49.88 -21.38 -48.89
C ALA A 79 49.79 -19.90 -49.36
N PRO A 80 50.65 -19.00 -48.86
CA PRO A 80 50.54 -17.54 -49.08
C PRO A 80 50.73 -17.11 -50.54
N LEU A 81 51.48 -17.90 -51.31
CA LEU A 81 51.76 -17.63 -52.72
C LEU A 81 50.64 -18.11 -53.65
N ARG A 82 49.70 -18.92 -53.14
CA ARG A 82 48.59 -19.50 -53.92
C ARG A 82 47.25 -18.86 -53.61
N HIS A 83 47.14 -18.11 -52.52
CA HIS A 83 45.89 -17.51 -52.06
C HIS A 83 46.03 -16.00 -51.85
N PRO A 84 44.95 -15.23 -52.08
CA PRO A 84 44.97 -13.78 -51.89
C PRO A 84 45.15 -13.41 -50.41
N ARG A 85 45.72 -12.23 -50.17
CA ARG A 85 45.86 -11.70 -48.82
C ARG A 85 44.47 -11.43 -48.22
N PRO A 86 44.21 -11.82 -46.97
CA PRO A 86 42.94 -11.57 -46.30
C PRO A 86 42.73 -10.07 -46.02
N ASN A 87 41.46 -9.67 -45.89
CA ASN A 87 41.08 -8.28 -45.64
C ASN A 87 41.64 -7.76 -44.31
N ALA A 88 42.19 -6.54 -44.31
CA ALA A 88 42.89 -5.97 -43.16
C ALA A 88 41.96 -5.67 -41.98
N ASN A 89 40.73 -5.23 -42.25
CA ASN A 89 39.72 -4.93 -41.24
C ASN A 89 38.39 -5.54 -41.69
N LEU A 90 37.74 -6.30 -40.81
CA LEU A 90 36.38 -6.78 -41.02
C LEU A 90 35.51 -6.27 -39.89
N VAL A 91 34.37 -5.67 -40.23
CA VAL A 91 33.38 -5.22 -39.24
C VAL A 91 32.12 -6.03 -39.45
N ALA A 92 31.65 -6.68 -38.39
CA ALA A 92 30.37 -7.36 -38.38
C ALA A 92 29.44 -6.68 -37.38
N ILE A 93 28.22 -6.40 -37.84
CA ILE A 93 27.15 -5.86 -37.02
C ILE A 93 26.00 -6.84 -37.09
N ASP A 94 25.50 -7.28 -35.94
CA ASP A 94 24.35 -8.17 -35.86
C ASP A 94 23.14 -7.44 -35.23
N PRO A 95 22.23 -6.90 -36.06
CA PRO A 95 21.01 -6.25 -35.58
C PRO A 95 19.87 -7.24 -35.31
N THR A 96 20.07 -8.55 -35.54
CA THR A 96 18.99 -9.55 -35.43
C THR A 96 18.66 -9.88 -33.97
N GLN A 97 19.57 -9.57 -33.05
CA GLN A 97 19.40 -9.78 -31.61
C GLN A 97 18.52 -8.67 -31.03
N PHE A 98 17.30 -9.03 -30.63
CA PHE A 98 16.34 -8.07 -30.08
C PHE A 98 16.88 -7.38 -28.82
N GLY A 99 16.89 -6.05 -28.79
CA GLY A 99 17.25 -5.24 -27.63
C GLY A 99 18.71 -4.75 -27.60
N ILE A 100 19.59 -5.33 -28.42
CA ILE A 100 21.02 -5.00 -28.42
C ILE A 100 21.56 -4.84 -29.84
N VAL A 101 22.72 -4.19 -29.95
CA VAL A 101 23.53 -4.14 -31.16
C VAL A 101 24.91 -4.67 -30.80
N LEU A 102 25.31 -5.73 -31.48
CA LEU A 102 26.65 -6.31 -31.36
C LEU A 102 27.52 -5.74 -32.48
N HIS A 103 28.61 -5.08 -32.09
CA HIS A 103 29.67 -4.65 -32.99
C HIS A 103 30.90 -5.53 -32.77
N VAL A 104 31.37 -6.17 -33.84
CA VAL A 104 32.59 -6.99 -33.83
C VAL A 104 33.56 -6.47 -34.87
N ASP A 105 34.72 -5.99 -34.39
CA ASP A 105 35.82 -5.53 -35.22
C ASP A 105 36.93 -6.59 -35.23
N TYR A 106 37.28 -7.10 -36.40
CA TYR A 106 38.42 -7.99 -36.60
C TYR A 106 39.56 -7.22 -37.28
N THR A 107 40.66 -7.04 -36.55
CA THR A 107 41.88 -6.38 -37.04
C THR A 107 42.92 -7.43 -37.40
N LEU A 108 43.47 -7.35 -38.61
CA LEU A 108 44.52 -8.26 -39.08
C LEU A 108 45.88 -7.89 -38.45
N GLU A 109 46.42 -8.76 -37.62
CA GLU A 109 47.72 -8.60 -36.96
C GLU A 109 48.72 -9.65 -37.47
N PRO A 110 49.99 -9.28 -37.71
CA PRO A 110 51.02 -10.24 -38.08
C PRO A 110 51.33 -11.20 -36.92
N GLN A 111 51.51 -12.48 -37.23
CA GLN A 111 52.06 -13.46 -36.30
C GLN A 111 53.59 -13.34 -36.33
N TYR A 112 54.19 -13.04 -35.18
CA TYR A 112 55.63 -12.81 -35.04
C TYR A 112 56.46 -14.10 -34.97
N GLU A 113 55.82 -15.27 -35.06
CA GLU A 113 56.53 -16.55 -35.16
C GLU A 113 57.29 -16.62 -36.49
N ALA A 114 58.56 -17.05 -36.44
CA ALA A 114 59.42 -17.12 -37.61
C ALA A 114 58.88 -18.13 -38.62
N SER A 115 58.22 -17.63 -39.67
CA SER A 115 57.81 -18.44 -40.81
C SER A 115 59.07 -18.93 -41.54
N PRO A 116 59.23 -20.25 -41.78
CA PRO A 116 60.42 -20.82 -42.44
C PRO A 116 60.73 -20.19 -43.80
N ASP A 117 59.68 -19.68 -44.47
CA ASP A 117 59.74 -19.15 -45.84
C ASP A 117 59.90 -17.62 -45.89
N GLY A 118 60.00 -16.94 -44.74
CA GLY A 118 60.12 -15.47 -44.65
C GLY A 118 58.85 -14.68 -45.00
N ILE A 119 57.74 -15.35 -45.33
CA ILE A 119 56.44 -14.73 -45.61
C ILE A 119 55.64 -14.59 -44.31
N PRO A 120 55.11 -13.39 -43.98
CA PRO A 120 54.37 -13.15 -42.74
C PRO A 120 53.04 -13.91 -42.74
N ARG A 121 52.74 -14.57 -41.62
CA ARG A 121 51.43 -15.15 -41.32
C ARG A 121 50.61 -14.13 -40.53
N TYR A 122 49.27 -14.23 -40.57
CA TYR A 122 48.39 -13.27 -39.92
C TYR A 122 47.39 -13.95 -38.99
N ARG A 123 46.85 -13.19 -38.04
CA ARG A 123 45.70 -13.59 -37.22
C ARG A 123 44.71 -12.43 -37.12
N TYR A 124 43.43 -12.73 -36.94
CA TYR A 124 42.45 -11.72 -36.57
C TYR A 124 42.45 -11.52 -35.05
N SER A 125 42.68 -10.28 -34.65
CA SER A 125 42.43 -9.78 -33.30
C SER A 125 41.00 -9.25 -33.24
N THR A 126 40.21 -9.75 -32.31
CA THR A 126 38.78 -9.46 -32.24
C THR A 126 38.50 -8.48 -31.13
N ARG A 127 37.80 -7.38 -31.42
CA ARG A 127 37.25 -6.46 -30.44
C ARG A 127 35.73 -6.54 -30.51
N ILE A 128 35.12 -6.78 -29.36
CA ILE A 128 33.67 -6.91 -29.21
C ILE A 128 33.17 -5.65 -28.50
N ARG A 129 32.00 -5.16 -28.91
CA ARG A 129 31.25 -4.16 -28.17
C ARG A 129 29.77 -4.49 -28.24
N VAL A 130 29.14 -4.65 -27.07
CA VAL A 130 27.70 -4.90 -26.97
C VAL A 130 27.02 -3.67 -26.39
N GLN A 131 26.02 -3.13 -27.10
CA GLN A 131 25.30 -1.93 -26.66
C GLN A 131 23.79 -2.15 -26.71
N PRO A 132 23.00 -1.50 -25.83
CA PRO A 132 21.55 -1.52 -25.96
C PRO A 132 21.11 -0.83 -27.26
N ALA A 133 20.16 -1.44 -27.98
CA ALA A 133 19.60 -0.84 -29.17
C ALA A 133 18.68 0.33 -28.77
N ILE A 134 19.07 1.55 -29.14
CA ILE A 134 18.37 2.78 -28.73
C ILE A 134 16.90 2.75 -29.17
N GLY A 135 16.60 2.26 -30.37
CA GLY A 135 15.23 2.19 -30.89
C GLY A 135 14.31 1.31 -30.03
N THR A 136 14.77 0.13 -29.63
CA THR A 136 13.98 -0.77 -28.76
C THR A 136 13.89 -0.22 -27.34
N LEU A 137 14.92 0.47 -26.85
CA LEU A 137 14.91 1.10 -25.53
C LEU A 137 13.87 2.22 -25.45
N VAL A 138 13.85 3.11 -26.44
CA VAL A 138 12.85 4.20 -26.52
C VAL A 138 11.44 3.63 -26.63
N ALA A 139 11.24 2.60 -27.46
CA ALA A 139 9.94 1.95 -27.59
C ALA A 139 9.49 1.31 -26.27
N PHE A 140 10.37 0.58 -25.58
CA PHE A 140 10.11 -0.01 -24.27
C PHE A 140 9.72 1.05 -23.23
N VAL A 141 10.53 2.10 -23.08
CA VAL A 141 10.26 3.19 -22.12
C VAL A 141 8.94 3.90 -22.46
N GLY A 142 8.65 4.13 -23.74
CA GLY A 142 7.39 4.73 -24.17
C GLY A 142 6.16 3.90 -23.78
N VAL A 143 6.23 2.57 -23.99
CA VAL A 143 5.17 1.65 -23.57
C VAL A 143 5.01 1.65 -22.05
N GLU A 144 6.11 1.58 -21.30
CA GLU A 144 6.08 1.61 -19.83
C GLU A 144 5.47 2.90 -19.27
N ILE A 145 5.82 4.06 -19.82
CA ILE A 145 5.25 5.35 -19.42
C ILE A 145 3.73 5.36 -19.62
N VAL A 146 3.24 4.84 -20.75
CA VAL A 146 1.80 4.75 -21.02
C VAL A 146 1.11 3.82 -20.02
N LEU A 147 1.68 2.64 -19.76
CA LEU A 147 1.10 1.67 -18.83
C LEU A 147 1.08 2.21 -17.39
N ILE A 148 2.16 2.84 -16.94
CA ILE A 148 2.25 3.48 -15.63
C ILE A 148 1.25 4.64 -15.54
N GLY A 149 1.11 5.44 -16.60
CA GLY A 149 0.11 6.52 -16.69
C GLY A 149 -1.31 5.98 -16.53
N LEU A 150 -1.64 4.88 -17.21
CA LEU A 150 -2.94 4.19 -17.08
C LEU A 150 -3.15 3.63 -15.67
N LEU A 151 -2.10 3.09 -15.04
CA LEU A 151 -2.17 2.59 -13.67
C LEU A 151 -2.44 3.73 -12.68
N ILE A 152 -1.70 4.84 -12.78
CA ILE A 152 -1.89 6.02 -11.93
C ILE A 152 -3.29 6.60 -12.14
N TRP A 153 -3.73 6.73 -13.39
CA TRP A 153 -5.07 7.19 -13.71
C TRP A 153 -6.14 6.26 -13.14
N GLY A 154 -5.99 4.94 -13.29
CA GLY A 154 -6.91 3.94 -12.76
C GLY A 154 -6.98 3.91 -11.22
N VAL A 155 -5.88 4.22 -10.53
CA VAL A 155 -5.84 4.37 -9.07
C VAL A 155 -6.43 5.71 -8.63
N LYS A 156 -6.07 6.81 -9.30
CA LYS A 156 -6.50 8.18 -8.95
C LYS A 156 -7.90 8.55 -9.44
N SER A 157 -8.47 7.82 -10.38
CA SER A 157 -9.86 7.98 -10.79
C SER A 157 -10.76 7.61 -9.61
N SER A 158 -10.90 8.55 -8.67
CA SER A 158 -11.82 8.44 -7.56
C SER A 158 -13.22 8.35 -8.15
N ARG A 159 -14.02 7.40 -7.66
CA ARG A 159 -15.45 7.40 -7.98
C ARG A 159 -16.06 8.70 -7.46
N ASP A 160 -17.11 9.16 -8.14
CA ASP A 160 -17.93 10.25 -7.65
C ASP A 160 -18.31 9.94 -6.18
N PRO A 161 -18.10 10.88 -5.24
CA PRO A 161 -18.46 10.67 -3.84
C PRO A 161 -19.91 10.22 -3.68
N VAL A 162 -20.83 10.72 -4.51
CA VAL A 162 -22.25 10.36 -4.49
C VAL A 162 -22.46 8.89 -4.87
N GLN A 163 -21.77 8.41 -5.91
CA GLN A 163 -21.83 7.00 -6.31
C GLN A 163 -21.23 6.09 -5.24
N THR A 164 -20.17 6.53 -4.58
CA THR A 164 -19.47 5.76 -3.54
C THR A 164 -20.37 5.58 -2.31
N GLU A 165 -21.06 6.65 -1.90
CA GLU A 165 -22.02 6.63 -0.81
C GLU A 165 -23.24 5.74 -1.13
N TYR A 166 -23.80 5.85 -2.33
CA TYR A 166 -24.89 4.99 -2.79
C TYR A 166 -24.47 3.51 -2.83
N GLU A 167 -23.32 3.18 -3.41
CA GLU A 167 -22.79 1.81 -3.41
C GLU A 167 -22.58 1.29 -1.97
N ALA A 168 -22.08 2.13 -1.07
CA ALA A 168 -21.87 1.76 0.33
C ALA A 168 -23.20 1.47 1.05
N ALA A 169 -24.24 2.28 0.81
CA ALA A 169 -25.58 2.06 1.37
C ALA A 169 -26.20 0.73 0.87
N VAL A 170 -26.08 0.43 -0.43
CA VAL A 170 -26.57 -0.83 -1.02
C VAL A 170 -25.82 -2.04 -0.45
N LEU A 171 -24.49 -1.95 -0.31
CA LEU A 171 -23.69 -3.02 0.29
C LEU A 171 -23.98 -3.18 1.79
N ARG A 172 -24.27 -2.10 2.51
CA ARG A 172 -24.67 -2.14 3.92
C ARG A 172 -25.94 -2.98 4.09
N GLY A 173 -26.98 -2.72 3.31
CA GLY A 173 -28.22 -3.53 3.35
C GLY A 173 -28.06 -4.97 2.83
N TYR A 174 -26.95 -5.29 2.13
CA TYR A 174 -26.66 -6.64 1.63
C TYR A 174 -25.88 -7.50 2.62
N PHE A 175 -24.86 -6.94 3.27
CA PHE A 175 -24.07 -7.63 4.29
C PHE A 175 -24.75 -7.64 5.65
N PHE A 176 -25.57 -6.62 5.91
CA PHE A 176 -26.40 -6.49 7.10
C PHE A 176 -27.86 -6.42 6.65
N PRO A 177 -28.42 -7.50 6.07
CA PRO A 177 -29.86 -7.61 5.93
C PRO A 177 -30.40 -7.50 7.35
N GLU A 178 -31.25 -6.51 7.62
CA GLU A 178 -31.78 -6.21 8.95
C GLU A 178 -32.02 -7.51 9.73
N GLU A 179 -31.22 -7.75 10.77
CA GLU A 179 -31.72 -8.46 11.93
C GLU A 179 -32.82 -7.55 12.47
N THR A 180 -34.03 -7.84 12.00
CA THR A 180 -35.27 -7.33 12.53
C THR A 180 -35.40 -7.94 13.91
N GLU A 181 -34.76 -7.30 14.90
CA GLU A 181 -35.29 -6.95 16.22
C GLU A 181 -34.16 -6.43 17.12
N THR A 182 -34.35 -5.19 17.60
CA THR A 182 -33.59 -4.44 18.63
C THR A 182 -32.29 -3.74 18.20
N ALA A 183 -32.39 -2.43 17.91
CA ALA A 183 -31.47 -1.37 18.38
C ALA A 183 -31.55 -0.03 17.62
N ASP A 184 -32.53 0.17 16.71
CA ASP A 184 -32.64 1.45 15.96
C ASP A 184 -33.76 2.37 16.46
N THR A 185 -33.86 2.55 17.78
CA THR A 185 -34.78 3.54 18.34
C THR A 185 -33.98 4.78 18.74
N PRO A 186 -34.38 6.01 18.33
CA PRO A 186 -33.95 7.25 18.97
C PRO A 186 -34.01 7.20 20.52
N ALA A 187 -34.85 6.30 21.07
CA ALA A 187 -34.91 5.98 22.48
C ALA A 187 -33.63 5.32 23.06
N ALA A 188 -32.95 4.41 22.34
CA ALA A 188 -31.72 3.77 22.82
C ALA A 188 -30.56 4.78 22.88
N ARG A 189 -30.38 5.57 21.82
CA ARG A 189 -29.43 6.70 21.81
C ARG A 189 -29.78 7.75 22.86
N GLY A 190 -31.07 8.06 23.03
CA GLY A 190 -31.55 8.94 24.08
C GLY A 190 -31.24 8.41 25.48
N ALA A 191 -31.42 7.11 25.71
CA ALA A 191 -31.11 6.43 26.97
C ALA A 191 -29.61 6.46 27.25
N LEU A 192 -28.76 6.18 26.25
CA LEU A 192 -27.30 6.27 26.38
C LEU A 192 -26.87 7.67 26.82
N LYS A 193 -27.32 8.71 26.12
CA LYS A 193 -27.02 10.10 26.49
C LYS A 193 -27.49 10.44 27.89
N HIS A 194 -28.68 9.97 28.27
CA HIS A 194 -29.24 10.18 29.60
C HIS A 194 -28.38 9.53 30.69
N LEU A 195 -27.94 8.29 30.48
CA LEU A 195 -27.05 7.56 31.40
C LEU A 195 -25.71 8.29 31.55
N LEU A 196 -25.09 8.69 30.44
CA LEU A 196 -23.80 9.40 30.43
C LEU A 196 -23.90 10.77 31.11
N ALA A 197 -24.96 11.53 30.84
CA ALA A 197 -25.19 12.80 31.52
C ALA A 197 -25.39 12.64 33.04
N ARG A 198 -26.02 11.54 33.46
CA ARG A 198 -26.26 11.20 34.88
C ARG A 198 -25.11 10.41 35.53
N PHE A 199 -24.01 10.18 34.83
CA PHE A 199 -22.88 9.41 35.35
C PHE A 199 -22.36 9.99 36.69
N HIS A 200 -22.28 11.30 36.84
CA HIS A 200 -21.87 11.94 38.09
C HIS A 200 -22.80 11.62 39.27
N VAL A 201 -24.11 11.48 39.04
CA VAL A 201 -25.05 11.06 40.10
C VAL A 201 -24.76 9.62 40.52
N TYR A 202 -24.59 8.74 39.54
CA TYR A 202 -24.21 7.34 39.78
C TYR A 202 -22.88 7.23 40.54
N ALA A 203 -21.86 7.99 40.12
CA ALA A 203 -20.55 8.06 40.75
C ALA A 203 -20.62 8.58 42.20
N ASN A 204 -21.47 9.57 42.49
CA ASN A 204 -21.63 10.08 43.85
C ASN A 204 -22.33 9.07 44.77
N GLU A 205 -23.36 8.36 44.27
CA GLU A 205 -24.04 7.31 45.04
C GLU A 205 -23.09 6.15 45.34
N LEU A 206 -22.22 5.79 44.39
CA LEU A 206 -21.23 4.73 44.58
C LEU A 206 -20.14 5.12 45.59
N GLN A 207 -19.83 6.42 45.68
CA GLN A 207 -18.87 6.99 46.64
C GLN A 207 -19.53 7.48 47.94
N ALA A 208 -20.84 7.25 48.12
CA ALA A 208 -21.56 7.66 49.32
C ALA A 208 -21.00 6.96 50.56
N LYS A 209 -21.16 7.61 51.72
CA LYS A 209 -20.58 7.13 52.98
C LYS A 209 -20.98 5.67 53.25
N PRO A 210 -20.02 4.73 53.30
CA PRO A 210 -20.33 3.33 53.50
C PRO A 210 -20.86 3.07 54.91
N ARG A 211 -21.60 1.97 55.07
CA ARG A 211 -22.02 1.49 56.40
C ARG A 211 -20.81 1.17 57.26
N ALA A 212 -20.98 1.25 58.59
CA ALA A 212 -19.90 0.95 59.53
C ALA A 212 -19.28 -0.43 59.24
N GLY A 213 -17.96 -0.49 59.10
CA GLY A 213 -17.20 -1.71 58.80
C GLY A 213 -16.96 -2.00 57.32
N HIS A 214 -17.43 -1.15 56.40
CA HIS A 214 -17.19 -1.29 54.95
C HIS A 214 -16.26 -0.19 54.43
N ASN A 215 -15.41 -0.55 53.46
CA ASN A 215 -14.53 0.39 52.78
C ASN A 215 -15.32 1.19 51.71
N PRO A 216 -15.07 2.50 51.58
CA PRO A 216 -15.65 3.28 50.50
C PRO A 216 -15.06 2.85 49.16
N TRP A 217 -15.88 2.83 48.12
CA TRP A 217 -15.37 2.83 46.75
C TRP A 217 -15.09 4.28 46.36
N THR A 218 -13.98 4.53 45.66
CA THR A 218 -13.53 5.89 45.29
C THR A 218 -13.13 5.92 43.83
N ILE A 219 -13.41 7.03 43.15
CA ILE A 219 -12.93 7.28 41.78
C ILE A 219 -11.70 8.16 41.87
N ASN A 220 -10.52 7.58 41.57
CA ASN A 220 -9.26 8.32 41.62
C ASN A 220 -8.75 8.68 40.22
N ASP A 221 -9.05 7.84 39.22
CA ASP A 221 -8.55 8.00 37.87
C ASP A 221 -9.54 7.56 36.77
N GLU A 222 -9.07 7.63 35.53
CA GLU A 222 -9.83 7.26 34.33
C GLU A 222 -10.23 5.78 34.31
N TYR A 223 -9.41 4.89 34.86
CA TYR A 223 -9.73 3.46 34.90
C TYR A 223 -10.86 3.16 35.89
N ASP A 224 -10.91 3.88 37.03
CA ASP A 224 -12.03 3.80 37.96
C ASP A 224 -13.33 4.28 37.30
N VAL A 225 -13.26 5.36 36.49
CA VAL A 225 -14.40 5.85 35.69
C VAL A 225 -14.84 4.80 34.67
N GLN A 226 -13.91 4.19 33.94
CA GLN A 226 -14.22 3.14 32.97
C GLN A 226 -14.89 1.93 33.64
N GLN A 227 -14.41 1.48 34.80
CA GLN A 227 -15.02 0.37 35.52
C GLN A 227 -16.47 0.69 35.95
N ALA A 228 -16.70 1.86 36.53
CA ALA A 228 -18.04 2.32 36.89
C ALA A 228 -18.94 2.47 35.65
N LEU A 229 -18.41 3.03 34.57
CA LEU A 229 -19.16 3.21 33.34
C LEU A 229 -19.56 1.87 32.70
N CYS A 230 -18.64 0.90 32.67
CA CYS A 230 -18.92 -0.44 32.18
C CYS A 230 -20.08 -1.09 32.94
N ALA A 231 -20.06 -0.98 34.28
CA ALA A 231 -21.13 -1.49 35.12
C ALA A 231 -22.47 -0.81 34.80
N LEU A 232 -22.47 0.51 34.62
CA LEU A 232 -23.67 1.28 34.27
C LEU A 232 -24.19 0.96 32.86
N LEU A 233 -23.32 0.79 31.87
CA LEU A 233 -23.74 0.45 30.51
C LEU A 233 -24.36 -0.94 30.43
N ARG A 234 -23.79 -1.92 31.13
CA ARG A 234 -24.28 -3.31 31.14
C ARG A 234 -25.64 -3.49 31.82
N THR A 235 -26.16 -2.49 32.54
CA THR A 235 -27.54 -2.57 33.06
C THR A 235 -28.59 -2.23 31.99
N HIS A 236 -28.19 -1.59 30.89
CA HIS A 236 -29.10 -1.10 29.85
C HIS A 236 -28.81 -1.67 28.46
N PHE A 237 -27.60 -2.12 28.19
CA PHE A 237 -27.18 -2.63 26.88
C PHE A 237 -26.70 -4.07 27.01
N ASP A 238 -27.21 -4.96 26.15
CA ASP A 238 -26.93 -6.40 26.22
C ASP A 238 -25.51 -6.76 25.76
N ASN A 239 -24.97 -6.01 24.79
CA ASN A 239 -23.70 -6.34 24.12
C ASN A 239 -22.67 -5.21 24.24
N VAL A 240 -22.15 -5.05 25.46
CA VAL A 240 -21.07 -4.09 25.79
C VAL A 240 -19.73 -4.81 25.79
N ARG A 241 -18.86 -4.46 24.83
CA ARG A 241 -17.49 -4.96 24.73
C ARG A 241 -16.48 -3.95 25.30
N PRO A 242 -15.84 -4.24 26.45
CA PRO A 242 -14.74 -3.42 26.95
C PRO A 242 -13.44 -3.71 26.16
N GLU A 243 -12.61 -2.68 25.95
CA GLU A 243 -11.27 -2.78 25.36
C GLU A 243 -11.20 -3.45 23.96
N GLU A 244 -12.18 -3.18 23.09
CA GLU A 244 -12.16 -3.76 21.73
C GLU A 244 -10.99 -3.19 20.92
N THR A 245 -10.15 -4.07 20.39
CA THR A 245 -8.97 -3.68 19.62
C THR A 245 -9.36 -3.26 18.21
N THR A 246 -9.02 -2.02 17.82
CA THR A 246 -9.17 -1.54 16.43
C THR A 246 -8.26 -2.32 15.48
N PRO A 247 -8.73 -2.65 14.26
CA PRO A 247 -7.82 -3.08 13.20
C PRO A 247 -6.73 -2.02 13.03
N SER A 248 -5.46 -2.43 13.10
CA SER A 248 -4.33 -1.50 13.19
C SER A 248 -4.31 -0.53 12.01
N LEU A 249 -4.37 0.77 12.31
CA LEU A 249 -3.99 1.82 11.36
C LEU A 249 -2.52 2.16 11.63
N ALA A 250 -1.65 2.02 10.62
CA ALA A 250 -0.22 2.38 10.69
C ALA A 250 0.61 1.68 11.81
N GLY A 251 0.26 0.45 12.19
CA GLY A 251 1.05 -0.35 13.14
C GLY A 251 0.77 -0.06 14.62
N SER A 252 -0.14 0.87 14.94
CA SER A 252 -0.69 1.05 16.28
C SER A 252 -2.11 0.48 16.32
N SER A 253 -2.33 -0.56 17.13
CA SER A 253 -3.68 -0.93 17.53
C SER A 253 -4.17 0.07 18.57
N SER A 254 -5.18 0.87 18.22
CA SER A 254 -5.88 1.68 19.21
C SER A 254 -7.00 0.86 19.84
N ARG A 255 -7.29 1.07 21.12
CA ARG A 255 -8.39 0.41 21.82
C ARG A 255 -9.43 1.47 22.10
N VAL A 256 -10.70 1.19 21.80
CA VAL A 256 -11.80 1.97 22.36
C VAL A 256 -12.13 1.43 23.73
N ASP A 257 -12.48 2.29 24.67
CA ASP A 257 -12.87 1.86 26.01
C ASP A 257 -14.08 0.92 25.97
N PHE A 258 -15.14 1.31 25.25
CA PHE A 258 -16.34 0.49 25.08
C PHE A 258 -16.89 0.52 23.66
N LEU A 259 -17.29 -0.65 23.17
CA LEU A 259 -18.11 -0.81 21.98
C LEU A 259 -19.48 -1.37 22.36
N LEU A 260 -20.52 -0.58 22.10
CA LEU A 260 -21.92 -1.01 22.13
C LEU A 260 -22.26 -1.58 20.76
N VAL A 261 -22.22 -2.91 20.63
CA VAL A 261 -22.22 -3.60 19.33
C VAL A 261 -23.56 -3.44 18.61
N ASN A 262 -24.67 -3.59 19.34
CA ASN A 262 -26.01 -3.53 18.77
C ASN A 262 -26.33 -2.08 18.35
N GLU A 263 -25.89 -1.11 19.16
CA GLU A 263 -26.07 0.32 18.96
C GLU A 263 -24.99 0.93 18.04
N ARG A 264 -24.02 0.13 17.57
CA ARG A 264 -22.89 0.53 16.72
C ARG A 264 -22.19 1.81 17.20
N THR A 265 -22.06 1.94 18.51
CA THR A 265 -21.59 3.18 19.16
C THR A 265 -20.37 2.91 20.02
N GLY A 266 -19.29 3.64 19.76
CA GLY A 266 -18.14 3.69 20.66
C GLY A 266 -18.39 4.67 21.80
N VAL A 267 -17.95 4.31 23.00
CA VAL A 267 -17.93 5.22 24.14
C VAL A 267 -16.50 5.26 24.67
N GLU A 268 -15.93 6.47 24.73
CA GLU A 268 -14.58 6.74 25.25
C GLU A 268 -14.71 7.60 26.51
N ALA A 269 -14.10 7.17 27.61
CA ALA A 269 -14.20 7.85 28.90
C ALA A 269 -12.89 8.55 29.26
N LYS A 270 -12.97 9.83 29.64
CA LYS A 270 -11.84 10.61 30.16
C LYS A 270 -12.18 11.19 31.52
N MET A 271 -11.19 11.24 32.42
CA MET A 271 -11.34 11.87 33.73
C MET A 271 -10.38 13.05 33.90
N MET A 272 -10.95 14.20 34.22
CA MET A 272 -10.18 15.37 34.63
C MET A 272 -9.59 15.17 36.03
N ARG A 273 -8.35 15.60 36.19
CA ARG A 273 -7.55 15.50 37.41
C ARG A 273 -6.42 16.53 37.34
N ASP A 274 -5.77 16.83 38.46
CA ASP A 274 -4.71 17.85 38.55
C ASP A 274 -3.56 17.66 37.53
N SER A 275 -3.30 16.42 37.13
CA SER A 275 -2.27 16.09 36.13
C SER A 275 -2.70 16.26 34.67
N LEU A 276 -4.00 16.47 34.39
CA LEU A 276 -4.55 16.55 33.04
C LEU A 276 -5.08 17.97 32.77
N THR A 277 -4.40 18.68 31.87
CA THR A 277 -4.82 20.04 31.46
C THR A 277 -5.83 19.98 30.32
N ASP A 278 -6.66 21.03 30.16
CA ASP A 278 -7.61 21.17 29.04
C ASP A 278 -6.95 20.95 27.67
N ARG A 279 -5.71 21.43 27.50
CA ARG A 279 -4.93 21.24 26.26
C ARG A 279 -4.59 19.77 26.04
N GLU A 280 -4.22 19.07 27.10
CA GLU A 280 -3.84 17.67 27.01
C GLU A 280 -5.06 16.77 26.78
N LEU A 281 -6.18 17.07 27.46
CA LEU A 281 -7.46 16.43 27.17
C LEU A 281 -7.84 16.60 25.70
N GLY A 282 -7.79 17.81 25.16
CA GLY A 282 -8.11 18.06 23.75
C GLY A 282 -7.24 17.23 22.78
N LYS A 283 -5.95 17.05 23.07
CA LYS A 283 -5.08 16.19 22.25
C LYS A 283 -5.49 14.73 22.32
N GLN A 284 -5.82 14.22 23.51
CA GLN A 284 -6.27 12.84 23.69
C GLN A 284 -7.55 12.59 22.88
N LEU A 285 -8.56 13.46 23.04
CA LEU A 285 -9.82 13.36 22.29
C LEU A 285 -9.61 13.35 20.77
N LEU A 286 -8.70 14.19 20.26
CA LEU A 286 -8.38 14.22 18.82
C LEU A 286 -7.65 12.95 18.36
N LEU A 287 -6.79 12.38 19.19
CA LEU A 287 -6.08 11.14 18.89
C LEU A 287 -7.06 9.97 18.81
N ASP A 288 -7.95 9.86 19.79
CA ASP A 288 -8.98 8.83 19.87
C ASP A 288 -9.94 8.96 18.68
N LEU A 289 -10.38 10.19 18.37
CA LEU A 289 -11.22 10.50 17.22
C LEU A 289 -10.57 10.16 15.88
N ALA A 290 -9.25 10.31 15.74
CA ALA A 290 -8.54 9.99 14.50
C ALA A 290 -8.39 8.47 14.30
N GLN A 291 -8.31 7.70 15.40
CA GLN A 291 -8.06 6.27 15.36
C GLN A 291 -9.37 5.45 15.24
N PHE A 292 -10.45 5.94 15.85
CA PHE A 292 -11.72 5.24 15.97
C PHE A 292 -12.47 4.90 14.66
N PRO A 293 -12.53 5.78 13.62
CA PRO A 293 -13.27 5.51 12.38
C PRO A 293 -12.77 4.29 11.57
N SER A 294 -11.65 3.69 11.97
CA SER A 294 -11.08 2.47 11.39
C SER A 294 -11.84 1.19 11.78
N HIS A 295 -12.79 1.26 12.72
CA HIS A 295 -13.62 0.12 13.12
C HIS A 295 -14.71 -0.18 12.08
N SER A 296 -14.75 -1.42 11.57
CA SER A 296 -15.64 -1.84 10.48
C SER A 296 -17.13 -1.90 10.82
N HIS A 297 -17.53 -1.58 12.06
CA HIS A 297 -18.90 -1.74 12.57
C HIS A 297 -19.41 -0.57 13.44
N CYS A 298 -18.69 0.56 13.53
CA CYS A 298 -19.10 1.71 14.34
C CYS A 298 -19.68 2.84 13.47
N GLU A 299 -20.83 3.37 13.88
CA GLU A 299 -21.52 4.47 13.20
C GLU A 299 -21.41 5.79 13.97
N SER A 300 -21.06 5.76 15.25
CA SER A 300 -20.85 6.96 16.07
C SER A 300 -19.86 6.77 17.21
N LEU A 301 -19.34 7.88 17.75
CA LEU A 301 -18.46 7.93 18.92
C LEU A 301 -18.99 8.95 19.93
N ILE A 302 -19.01 8.57 21.21
CA ILE A 302 -19.39 9.46 22.30
C ILE A 302 -18.24 9.53 23.30
N PHE A 303 -17.75 10.74 23.55
CA PHE A 303 -16.81 11.01 24.63
C PHE A 303 -17.58 11.34 25.92
N LEU A 304 -17.35 10.57 26.98
CA LEU A 304 -17.73 10.94 28.34
C LEU A 304 -16.54 11.62 29.02
N ILE A 305 -16.69 12.90 29.36
CA ILE A 305 -15.71 13.65 30.14
C ILE A 305 -16.22 13.78 31.57
N TYR A 306 -15.65 12.98 32.48
CA TYR A 306 -15.92 13.09 33.91
C TYR A 306 -15.04 14.18 34.52
N ASP A 307 -15.66 15.29 34.93
CA ASP A 307 -14.97 16.44 35.51
C ASP A 307 -15.72 16.94 36.76
N PRO A 308 -15.63 16.20 37.89
CA PRO A 308 -16.39 16.47 39.11
C PRO A 308 -16.00 17.78 39.79
N THR A 309 -14.80 18.31 39.52
CA THR A 309 -14.24 19.51 40.17
C THR A 309 -14.26 20.74 39.27
N HIS A 310 -14.83 20.65 38.08
CA HIS A 310 -14.96 21.77 37.16
C HIS A 310 -13.65 22.38 36.67
N MET A 311 -12.69 21.51 36.35
CA MET A 311 -11.36 21.89 35.85
C MET A 311 -11.39 22.46 34.42
N VAL A 312 -12.24 21.91 33.54
CA VAL A 312 -12.36 22.38 32.15
C VAL A 312 -12.94 23.79 32.11
N ARG A 313 -12.15 24.74 31.57
CA ARG A 313 -12.51 26.17 31.58
C ARG A 313 -13.62 26.53 30.61
N ASN A 314 -13.55 26.02 29.39
CA ASN A 314 -14.58 26.25 28.37
C ASN A 314 -15.02 24.92 27.72
N PRO A 315 -16.00 24.23 28.33
CA PRO A 315 -16.48 22.93 27.83
C PRO A 315 -17.20 23.05 26.48
N VAL A 316 -17.82 24.19 26.19
CA VAL A 316 -18.54 24.43 24.92
C VAL A 316 -17.55 24.53 23.77
N ASP A 317 -16.54 25.39 23.88
CA ASP A 317 -15.51 25.54 22.84
C ASP A 317 -14.78 24.22 22.59
N MET A 318 -14.49 23.45 23.64
CA MET A 318 -13.84 22.14 23.49
C MET A 318 -14.74 21.14 22.76
N ARG A 319 -16.02 21.05 23.13
CA ARG A 319 -17.01 20.22 22.42
C ARG A 319 -17.06 20.59 20.95
N ASP A 320 -17.24 21.88 20.64
CA ASP A 320 -17.41 22.34 19.26
C ASP A 320 -16.14 22.12 18.43
N SER A 321 -14.96 22.30 19.04
CA SER A 321 -13.67 22.04 18.39
C SER A 321 -13.49 20.55 18.04
N VAL A 322 -13.86 19.64 18.94
CA VAL A 322 -13.79 18.19 18.71
C VAL A 322 -14.81 17.76 17.63
N ILE A 323 -16.04 18.27 17.70
CA ILE A 323 -17.08 17.98 16.69
C ILE A 323 -16.65 18.50 15.31
N ALA A 324 -16.08 19.70 15.23
CA ALA A 324 -15.55 20.25 13.98
C ALA A 324 -14.40 19.38 13.42
N ALA A 325 -13.53 18.86 14.29
CA ALA A 325 -12.44 17.97 13.90
C ALA A 325 -12.91 16.60 13.40
N ALA A 326 -14.12 16.16 13.74
CA ALA A 326 -14.69 14.88 13.32
C ALA A 326 -15.06 14.82 11.82
N ARG A 327 -15.06 15.95 11.11
CA ARG A 327 -15.28 16.04 9.65
C ARG A 327 -16.50 15.25 9.15
N GLY A 328 -17.61 15.33 9.89
CA GLY A 328 -18.87 14.69 9.54
C GLY A 328 -19.07 13.28 10.11
N PHE A 329 -18.08 12.71 10.81
CA PHE A 329 -18.28 11.50 11.59
C PHE A 329 -19.16 11.79 12.83
N PRO A 330 -20.29 11.07 13.06
CA PRO A 330 -21.18 11.33 14.18
C PRO A 330 -20.46 11.23 15.53
N THR A 331 -20.16 12.39 16.12
CA THR A 331 -19.37 12.50 17.35
C THR A 331 -20.12 13.37 18.36
N GLU A 332 -20.15 12.92 19.62
CA GLU A 332 -20.72 13.69 20.72
C GLU A 332 -19.75 13.78 21.89
N VAL A 333 -19.81 14.90 22.62
CA VAL A 333 -19.01 15.11 23.83
C VAL A 333 -19.94 15.47 24.98
N ILE A 334 -20.02 14.58 25.96
CA ILE A 334 -20.87 14.69 27.14
C ILE A 334 -20.01 14.95 28.36
N PHE A 335 -20.26 16.06 29.04
CA PHE A 335 -19.65 16.34 30.33
C PHE A 335 -20.54 15.82 31.44
N SER A 336 -19.94 15.14 32.43
CA SER A 336 -20.62 14.74 33.66
C SER A 336 -19.78 15.21 34.86
N PRO A 337 -20.29 16.08 35.76
CA PRO A 337 -21.63 16.66 35.77
C PRO A 337 -21.95 17.54 34.53
N PRO A 338 -23.24 17.70 34.18
CA PRO A 338 -23.66 18.53 33.04
C PRO A 338 -23.20 19.99 33.18
N ARG A 339 -22.87 20.63 32.05
CA ARG A 339 -22.44 22.05 31.97
C ARG A 339 -23.10 22.79 30.84
#